data_AF-A0A1E7F8D5-F1
#
_entry.id   AF-A0A1E7F8D5-F1
#
_cell.length_a   1.000
_cell.length_b   1.000
_cell.length_c   1.000
_cell.angle_alpha   90.00
_cell.angle_beta   90.00
_cell.angle_gamma   90.00
#
_symmetry.space_group_name_H-M   'P 1'
#
loop_
_entity.id
_entity.type
_entity.pdbx_description
1 polymer ?
#
loop_
_entity_poly.entity_id
_entity_poly.type
_entity_poly.pdbx_seq_one_letter_code
_entity_poly.pdbx_strand_id
1 'polypeptide(L)'
;MTTVGTTRSSKIALNQLRSVKPNDGWSIEISNTKNNDSLVRLLRRNVPINDNYFIDIHYCNDDDSIFGFCGSNMIVGVMTNNGDTCQVLVDGSNGKPVVSLSKEIKIVSIKNYKYIKLTETEMRRSAAVTAADGRHNKNDATAAAAAAAATPPPFQFQNPFSNLSNSDQEKYLKYGAGILIGYVVLTILSSIVSEFLLFFLVVPGLYFYLSSTCPPNNTFDTKKEVKRVLRGYHLPEDHPSKPKKGNFIEKWTSKITASVATELGTAAGGYSIEMIPLLWGVATYTTVDIPALSMRCEWIGIHDKWYHIRSSSQQQT
;
A
#
# COMPACT_ATOMS: atom_id res chain seq x y z
N MET A 1 -5.47 -35.69 -19.01
CA MET A 1 -4.76 -34.88 -20.03
C MET A 1 -5.69 -33.73 -20.37
N THR A 2 -5.46 -32.56 -19.78
CA THR A 2 -6.39 -31.41 -19.80
C THR A 2 -6.14 -30.59 -21.06
N THR A 3 -7.13 -30.51 -21.93
CA THR A 3 -7.04 -29.80 -23.21
C THR A 3 -7.10 -28.29 -22.99
N VAL A 4 -6.08 -27.59 -23.50
CA VAL A 4 -5.81 -26.17 -23.25
C VAL A 4 -6.64 -25.30 -24.19
N GLY A 5 -7.67 -24.62 -23.68
CA GLY A 5 -8.39 -23.55 -24.36
C GLY A 5 -7.85 -22.17 -23.98
N THR A 6 -6.87 -21.65 -24.70
CA THR A 6 -6.27 -20.33 -24.44
C THR A 6 -6.99 -19.21 -25.19
N THR A 7 -7.24 -18.07 -24.55
CA THR A 7 -7.46 -16.81 -25.26
C THR A 7 -6.16 -16.36 -25.95
N ARG A 8 -6.27 -15.62 -27.07
CA ARG A 8 -5.13 -15.16 -27.87
C ARG A 8 -4.24 -14.20 -27.06
N SER A 9 -4.85 -13.37 -26.22
CA SER A 9 -4.19 -12.42 -25.32
C SER A 9 -3.26 -13.11 -24.32
N SER A 10 -3.75 -14.13 -23.59
CA SER A 10 -2.96 -14.76 -22.52
C SER A 10 -1.79 -15.59 -23.08
N LYS A 11 -1.91 -16.14 -24.29
CA LYS A 11 -0.78 -16.80 -25.00
C LYS A 11 0.33 -15.82 -25.37
N ILE A 12 -0.03 -14.66 -25.92
CA ILE A 12 0.93 -13.62 -26.29
C ILE A 12 1.64 -13.10 -25.02
N ALA A 13 0.87 -12.84 -23.95
CA ALA A 13 1.42 -12.43 -22.67
C ALA A 13 2.38 -13.46 -22.08
N LEU A 14 2.03 -14.76 -22.10
CA LEU A 14 2.91 -15.82 -21.60
C LEU A 14 4.21 -15.94 -22.40
N ASN A 15 4.12 -15.89 -23.73
CA ASN A 15 5.31 -15.97 -24.60
C ASN A 15 6.24 -14.78 -24.36
N GLN A 16 5.70 -13.58 -24.17
CA GLN A 16 6.49 -12.40 -23.85
C GLN A 16 7.12 -12.47 -22.45
N LEU A 17 6.38 -12.94 -21.44
CA LEU A 17 6.95 -13.13 -20.09
C LEU A 17 8.10 -14.15 -20.09
N ARG A 18 7.98 -15.20 -20.91
CA ARG A 18 9.04 -16.20 -21.09
C ARG A 18 10.24 -15.66 -21.88
N SER A 19 10.03 -14.75 -22.83
CA SER A 19 11.14 -14.13 -23.57
C SER A 19 11.95 -13.17 -22.69
N VAL A 20 11.29 -12.42 -21.81
CA VAL A 20 11.95 -11.48 -20.88
C VAL A 20 12.59 -12.19 -19.68
N LYS A 21 11.96 -13.26 -19.16
CA LYS A 21 12.45 -14.03 -18.00
C LYS A 21 12.30 -15.55 -18.22
N PRO A 22 13.20 -16.18 -18.99
CA PRO A 22 13.08 -17.60 -19.34
C PRO A 22 13.17 -18.56 -18.15
N ASN A 23 13.86 -18.18 -17.07
CA ASN A 23 14.13 -19.06 -15.92
C ASN A 23 13.06 -19.01 -14.81
N ASP A 24 12.08 -18.10 -14.91
CA ASP A 24 11.11 -17.86 -13.83
C ASP A 24 9.93 -18.85 -13.78
N GLY A 25 9.86 -19.76 -14.77
CA GLY A 25 8.92 -20.88 -14.75
C GLY A 25 7.45 -20.46 -14.79
N TRP A 26 7.09 -19.54 -15.68
CA TRP A 26 5.71 -19.09 -15.89
C TRP A 26 4.86 -20.17 -16.59
N SER A 27 3.67 -20.43 -16.07
CA SER A 27 2.66 -21.29 -16.68
C SER A 27 1.26 -20.67 -16.59
N ILE A 28 0.34 -21.15 -17.41
CA ILE A 28 -1.07 -20.78 -17.32
C ILE A 28 -1.85 -22.03 -16.90
N GLU A 29 -2.71 -21.87 -15.91
CA GLU A 29 -3.71 -22.85 -15.49
C GLU A 29 -5.09 -22.34 -15.91
N ILE A 30 -5.91 -23.20 -16.53
CA ILE A 30 -7.26 -22.85 -16.93
C ILE A 30 -8.21 -23.74 -16.15
N SER A 31 -9.13 -23.13 -15.40
CA SER A 31 -10.19 -23.85 -14.70
C SER A 31 -11.53 -23.57 -15.37
N ASN A 32 -12.21 -24.65 -15.76
CA ASN A 32 -13.58 -24.56 -16.29
C ASN A 32 -14.53 -24.44 -15.10
N THR A 33 -15.26 -23.33 -15.02
CA THR A 33 -16.34 -23.19 -14.05
C THR A 33 -17.61 -23.88 -14.55
N LYS A 34 -18.53 -24.22 -13.62
CA LYS A 34 -19.81 -24.88 -13.93
C LYS A 34 -20.69 -24.08 -14.91
N ASN A 35 -20.37 -22.80 -15.14
CA ASN A 35 -21.12 -21.88 -15.99
C ASN A 35 -20.57 -21.78 -17.43
N ASN A 36 -19.70 -22.70 -17.86
CA ASN A 36 -19.01 -22.62 -19.17
C ASN A 36 -18.07 -21.41 -19.33
N ASP A 37 -17.73 -20.73 -18.23
CA ASP A 37 -16.70 -19.70 -18.21
C ASP A 37 -15.35 -20.30 -17.84
N SER A 38 -14.35 -20.06 -18.69
CA SER A 38 -12.96 -20.46 -18.46
C SER A 38 -12.24 -19.37 -17.68
N LEU A 39 -11.83 -19.68 -16.44
CA LEU A 39 -10.92 -18.82 -15.67
C LEU A 39 -9.49 -19.11 -16.08
N VAL A 40 -8.71 -18.07 -16.38
CA VAL A 40 -7.31 -18.20 -16.80
C VAL A 40 -6.42 -17.64 -15.70
N ARG A 41 -5.61 -18.51 -15.09
CA ARG A 41 -4.70 -18.17 -14.00
C ARG A 41 -3.26 -18.24 -14.48
N LEU A 42 -2.48 -17.18 -14.29
CA LEU A 42 -1.03 -17.22 -14.46
C LEU A 42 -0.36 -17.72 -13.18
N LEU A 43 0.49 -18.73 -13.28
CA LEU A 43 1.28 -19.29 -12.19
C LEU A 43 2.77 -18.95 -12.39
N ARG A 44 3.47 -18.60 -11.30
CA ARG A 44 4.93 -18.46 -11.26
C ARG A 44 5.49 -19.49 -10.28
N ARG A 45 6.57 -20.17 -10.65
CA ARG A 45 7.10 -21.34 -9.93
C ARG A 45 7.50 -21.11 -8.45
N ASN A 46 7.57 -19.86 -7.97
CA ASN A 46 8.04 -19.49 -6.63
C ASN A 46 7.22 -18.41 -5.90
N VAL A 47 5.99 -18.10 -6.35
CA VAL A 47 5.10 -17.18 -5.62
C VAL A 47 3.78 -17.92 -5.36
N PRO A 48 3.50 -18.37 -4.12
CA PRO A 48 2.18 -18.84 -3.77
C PRO A 48 1.23 -17.64 -3.87
N ILE A 49 0.45 -17.60 -4.94
CA ILE A 49 -0.62 -16.63 -5.10
C ILE A 49 -1.83 -17.25 -4.42
N ASN A 50 -2.13 -16.79 -3.21
CA ASN A 50 -3.29 -17.26 -2.47
C ASN A 50 -4.55 -17.02 -3.30
N ASP A 51 -5.36 -18.07 -3.42
CA ASP A 51 -6.54 -18.14 -4.27
C ASP A 51 -7.50 -16.98 -4.01
N ASN A 52 -7.82 -16.18 -5.05
CA ASN A 52 -9.18 -15.67 -5.36
C ASN A 52 -9.27 -14.41 -6.24
N TYR A 53 -8.18 -13.84 -6.79
CA TYR A 53 -8.29 -12.49 -7.39
C TYR A 53 -7.70 -12.29 -8.79
N PHE A 54 -7.47 -13.34 -9.58
CA PHE A 54 -6.85 -13.20 -10.92
C PHE A 54 -7.64 -13.94 -12.00
N ILE A 55 -8.25 -13.19 -12.93
CA ILE A 55 -9.06 -13.74 -14.03
C ILE A 55 -8.34 -13.74 -15.38
N ASP A 56 -7.55 -12.70 -15.70
CA ASP A 56 -6.83 -12.62 -16.97
C ASP A 56 -5.69 -11.59 -16.93
N ILE A 57 -4.76 -11.70 -17.87
CA ILE A 57 -3.69 -10.74 -18.16
C ILE A 57 -3.86 -10.31 -19.62
N HIS A 58 -4.15 -9.03 -19.84
CA HIS A 58 -4.33 -8.47 -21.17
C HIS A 58 -3.06 -7.78 -21.69
N TYR A 59 -2.79 -7.92 -22.99
CA TYR A 59 -1.76 -7.19 -23.73
C TYR A 59 -2.45 -6.16 -24.62
N CYS A 60 -2.20 -4.87 -24.39
CA CYS A 60 -2.64 -3.81 -25.30
C CYS A 60 -1.45 -3.41 -26.18
N ASN A 61 -1.57 -3.57 -27.50
CA ASN A 61 -0.57 -3.06 -28.44
C ASN A 61 -0.83 -1.56 -28.68
N ASP A 62 0.21 -0.80 -29.01
CA ASP A 62 0.13 0.66 -29.18
C ASP A 62 -0.96 1.13 -30.18
N ASP A 63 -1.32 0.26 -31.13
CA ASP A 63 -2.29 0.55 -32.20
C ASP A 63 -3.77 0.54 -31.76
N ASP A 64 -4.11 -0.01 -30.59
CA ASP A 64 -5.50 -0.13 -30.09
C ASP A 64 -5.87 0.97 -29.04
N SER A 65 -5.03 1.99 -28.87
CA SER A 65 -5.23 3.01 -27.84
C SER A 65 -6.27 4.09 -28.24
N ILE A 66 -7.53 3.85 -27.88
CA ILE A 66 -8.63 4.85 -27.99
C ILE A 66 -8.36 6.14 -27.18
N PHE A 67 -7.39 6.14 -26.25
CA PHE A 67 -7.16 7.23 -25.30
C PHE A 67 -5.79 7.92 -25.36
N GLY A 68 -4.97 7.67 -26.39
CA GLY A 68 -3.84 8.56 -26.73
C GLY A 68 -2.72 8.71 -25.70
N PHE A 69 -2.47 7.71 -24.85
CA PHE A 69 -1.32 7.68 -23.95
C PHE A 69 -0.44 6.46 -24.25
N CYS A 70 0.54 6.58 -25.14
CA CYS A 70 1.57 5.54 -25.31
C CYS A 70 2.97 6.14 -25.50
N GLY A 71 3.82 5.84 -24.52
CA GLY A 71 5.27 5.81 -24.65
C GLY A 71 5.80 4.70 -23.75
N SER A 72 6.56 3.75 -24.31
CA SER A 72 7.44 2.74 -23.68
C SER A 72 6.92 1.83 -22.55
N ASN A 73 5.70 2.06 -22.05
CA ASN A 73 5.23 1.52 -20.79
C ASN A 73 4.18 0.43 -21.06
N MET A 74 4.39 -0.74 -20.47
CA MET A 74 3.48 -1.87 -20.55
C MET A 74 2.34 -1.72 -19.54
N ILE A 75 1.14 -2.16 -19.89
CA ILE A 75 0.01 -2.19 -18.94
C ILE A 75 -0.32 -3.66 -18.64
N VAL A 76 -0.16 -4.06 -17.38
CA VAL A 76 -0.61 -5.35 -16.89
C VAL A 76 -1.92 -5.13 -16.15
N GLY A 77 -3.02 -5.62 -16.73
CA GLY A 77 -4.33 -5.61 -16.08
C GLY A 77 -4.52 -6.85 -15.20
N VAL A 78 -5.02 -6.64 -13.99
CA VAL A 78 -5.56 -7.66 -13.08
C VAL A 78 -7.07 -7.48 -13.06
N MET A 79 -7.82 -8.51 -13.50
CA MET A 79 -9.28 -8.53 -13.41
C MET A 79 -9.70 -9.39 -12.22
N THR A 80 -10.60 -8.84 -11.39
CA THR A 80 -11.17 -9.52 -10.22
C THR A 80 -12.56 -10.09 -10.50
N ASN A 81 -13.03 -11.04 -9.69
CA ASN A 81 -14.35 -11.68 -9.79
C ASN A 81 -15.56 -10.73 -9.79
N ASN A 82 -15.37 -9.49 -9.33
CA ASN A 82 -16.42 -8.49 -9.31
C ASN A 82 -16.49 -7.66 -10.60
N GLY A 83 -15.65 -7.97 -11.59
CA GLY A 83 -15.49 -7.18 -12.82
C GLY A 83 -14.64 -5.93 -12.64
N ASP A 84 -14.10 -5.69 -11.43
CA ASP A 84 -13.18 -4.60 -11.19
C ASP A 84 -11.80 -4.95 -11.77
N THR A 85 -11.24 -4.02 -12.54
CA THR A 85 -9.90 -4.14 -13.11
C THR A 85 -8.93 -3.19 -12.38
N CYS A 86 -7.75 -3.71 -12.05
CA CYS A 86 -6.62 -2.93 -11.58
C CYS A 86 -5.53 -2.98 -12.65
N GLN A 87 -5.12 -1.84 -13.18
CA GLN A 87 -4.01 -1.77 -14.11
C GLN A 87 -2.75 -1.29 -13.38
N VAL A 88 -1.65 -2.02 -13.57
CA VAL A 88 -0.33 -1.60 -13.11
C VAL A 88 0.49 -1.25 -14.33
N LEU A 89 1.01 -0.02 -14.36
CA LEU A 89 1.98 0.40 -15.35
C LEU A 89 3.31 -0.27 -15.02
N VAL A 90 3.89 -0.98 -15.98
CA VAL A 90 5.11 -1.75 -15.84
C VAL A 90 6.11 -1.24 -16.88
N ASP A 91 7.36 -1.03 -16.45
CA ASP A 91 8.44 -0.63 -17.35
C ASP A 91 8.74 -1.79 -18.31
N GLY A 92 8.64 -1.51 -19.61
CA GLY A 92 8.77 -2.51 -20.66
C GLY A 92 10.15 -3.15 -20.76
N SER A 93 11.18 -2.52 -20.20
CA SER A 93 12.55 -3.03 -20.24
C SER A 93 12.86 -4.05 -19.14
N ASN A 94 12.21 -3.93 -17.98
CA ASN A 94 12.57 -4.69 -16.78
C ASN A 94 11.41 -5.44 -16.13
N GLY A 95 10.17 -5.21 -16.59
CA GLY A 95 8.98 -5.88 -16.08
C GLY A 95 8.61 -5.48 -14.65
N LYS A 96 9.14 -4.36 -14.12
CA LYS A 96 8.82 -3.84 -12.77
C LYS A 96 7.75 -2.75 -12.84
N PRO A 97 6.92 -2.60 -11.79
CA PRO A 97 5.99 -1.47 -11.69
C PRO A 97 6.74 -0.15 -11.86
N VAL A 98 6.23 0.74 -12.70
CA VAL A 98 6.79 2.09 -12.88
C VAL A 98 6.55 2.87 -11.59
N VAL A 99 7.57 2.96 -10.75
CA VAL A 99 7.55 3.84 -9.58
C VAL A 99 7.98 5.22 -10.05
N SER A 100 7.03 6.08 -10.39
CA SER A 100 7.36 7.48 -10.68
C SER A 100 7.93 8.13 -9.41
N LEU A 101 9.15 8.68 -9.50
CA LEU A 101 9.83 9.41 -8.42
C LEU A 101 9.07 10.67 -7.95
N SER A 102 7.96 11.01 -8.60
CA SER A 102 7.01 11.99 -8.11
C SER A 102 5.58 11.49 -8.33
N LYS A 103 4.87 11.31 -7.21
CA LYS A 103 3.44 10.99 -7.07
C LYS A 103 3.02 9.54 -7.38
N GLU A 104 2.10 9.09 -6.54
CA GLU A 104 1.35 7.82 -6.48
C GLU A 104 1.32 7.00 -7.78
N ILE A 105 1.47 5.67 -7.63
CA ILE A 105 1.13 4.70 -8.67
C ILE A 105 -0.31 4.96 -9.10
N LYS A 106 -0.52 5.51 -10.30
CA LYS A 106 -1.86 5.71 -10.86
C LYS A 106 -2.43 4.34 -11.23
N ILE A 107 -3.22 3.79 -10.32
CA ILE A 107 -4.11 2.67 -10.61
C ILE A 107 -5.26 3.22 -11.46
N VAL A 108 -5.26 2.93 -12.75
CA VAL A 108 -6.39 3.27 -13.63
C VAL A 108 -7.43 2.17 -13.48
N SER A 109 -8.56 2.49 -12.85
CA SER A 109 -9.74 1.62 -12.81
C SER A 109 -10.55 1.83 -14.09
N ILE A 110 -10.60 0.82 -14.96
CA ILE A 110 -11.46 0.85 -16.15
C ILE A 110 -12.71 0.03 -15.85
N LYS A 111 -13.87 0.66 -15.93
CA LYS A 111 -15.17 -0.03 -15.95
C LYS A 111 -15.58 -0.26 -17.40
N ASN A 112 -16.04 -1.48 -17.70
CA ASN A 112 -16.48 -1.99 -19.01
C ASN A 112 -15.35 -2.43 -19.95
N TYR A 113 -14.92 -3.69 -19.83
CA TYR A 113 -14.17 -4.37 -20.88
C TYR A 113 -15.12 -5.26 -21.68
N LYS A 114 -15.09 -5.16 -23.02
CA LYS A 114 -15.86 -6.04 -23.90
C LYS A 114 -15.05 -7.29 -24.20
N TYR A 115 -15.44 -8.42 -23.62
CA TYR A 115 -14.80 -9.72 -23.88
C TYR A 115 -15.02 -10.13 -25.35
N ILE A 116 -13.95 -10.38 -26.09
CA ILE A 116 -14.03 -10.94 -27.45
C ILE A 116 -13.84 -12.45 -27.33
N LYS A 117 -14.93 -13.19 -27.47
CA LYS A 117 -14.93 -14.66 -27.46
C LYS A 117 -14.39 -15.16 -28.81
N LEU A 118 -13.28 -15.89 -28.80
CA LEU A 118 -12.70 -16.48 -30.02
C LEU A 118 -13.69 -17.49 -30.63
N THR A 119 -13.82 -17.45 -31.96
CA THR A 119 -14.64 -18.41 -32.68
C THR A 119 -13.92 -19.75 -32.80
N GLU A 120 -14.68 -20.86 -32.83
CA GLU A 120 -14.15 -22.23 -32.87
C GLU A 120 -13.18 -22.47 -34.05
N THR A 121 -13.37 -21.74 -35.14
CA THR A 121 -12.53 -21.76 -36.35
C THR A 121 -11.11 -21.26 -36.09
N GLU A 122 -10.94 -20.26 -35.23
CA GLU A 122 -9.62 -19.69 -34.88
C GLU A 122 -8.86 -20.56 -33.87
N MET A 123 -9.58 -21.27 -33.00
CA MET A 123 -9.00 -22.27 -32.10
C MET A 123 -8.35 -23.44 -32.87
N ARG A 124 -8.95 -23.90 -33.97
CA ARG A 124 -8.39 -25.00 -34.78
C ARG A 124 -7.12 -24.64 -35.54
N ARG A 125 -6.99 -23.41 -36.07
CA ARG A 125 -5.76 -22.95 -36.74
C ARG A 125 -4.56 -22.88 -35.80
N SER A 126 -4.80 -22.55 -34.53
CA SER A 126 -3.74 -22.36 -33.54
C SER A 126 -3.16 -23.68 -32.99
N ALA A 127 -3.92 -24.78 -33.04
CA ALA A 127 -3.47 -26.09 -32.59
C ALA A 127 -2.57 -26.80 -33.61
N ALA A 128 -2.72 -26.50 -34.91
CA ALA A 128 -1.94 -27.12 -35.97
C ALA A 128 -0.47 -26.66 -36.00
N VAL A 129 -0.18 -25.45 -35.52
CA VAL A 129 1.18 -24.87 -35.54
C VAL A 129 2.09 -25.50 -34.48
N THR A 130 1.56 -25.92 -33.32
CA THR A 130 2.35 -26.49 -32.22
C THR A 130 2.73 -27.96 -32.45
N ALA A 131 2.09 -28.66 -33.38
CA ALA A 131 2.38 -30.07 -33.66
C ALA A 131 3.60 -30.29 -34.58
N ALA A 132 4.10 -29.24 -35.23
CA ALA A 132 5.21 -29.34 -36.19
C ALA A 132 6.61 -29.32 -35.54
N ASP A 133 6.74 -28.87 -34.29
CA ASP A 133 8.06 -28.57 -33.67
C ASP A 133 8.55 -29.67 -32.69
N GLY A 134 7.85 -30.79 -32.60
CA GLY A 134 8.06 -31.83 -31.59
C GLY A 134 8.92 -33.03 -32.01
N ARG A 135 9.75 -32.94 -33.05
CA ARG A 135 10.56 -34.08 -33.56
C ARG A 135 12.07 -33.82 -33.54
N HIS A 136 12.64 -33.46 -32.40
CA HIS A 136 14.09 -33.67 -32.17
C HIS A 136 14.41 -33.65 -30.67
N ASN A 137 14.25 -34.80 -30.00
CA ASN A 137 15.23 -35.36 -29.04
C ASN A 137 14.59 -36.55 -28.33
N LYS A 138 14.82 -37.74 -28.89
CA LYS A 138 14.68 -39.02 -28.18
C LYS A 138 15.94 -39.77 -28.52
N ASN A 139 16.92 -39.67 -27.63
CA ASN A 139 17.97 -40.62 -27.28
C ASN A 139 18.79 -39.92 -26.16
N ASP A 140 19.32 -40.68 -25.21
CA ASP A 140 20.10 -40.23 -24.04
C ASP A 140 19.31 -39.90 -22.77
N ALA A 141 18.55 -40.88 -22.26
CA ALA A 141 18.26 -40.95 -20.82
C ALA A 141 17.97 -42.39 -20.36
N THR A 142 18.95 -43.29 -20.53
CA THR A 142 18.94 -44.61 -19.87
C THR A 142 20.36 -44.99 -19.44
N ALA A 143 20.88 -44.36 -18.38
CA ALA A 143 21.97 -44.89 -17.55
C ALA A 143 22.25 -43.97 -16.35
N ALA A 144 21.46 -44.07 -15.28
CA ALA A 144 21.90 -43.67 -13.93
C ALA A 144 20.85 -44.11 -12.87
N ALA A 145 20.54 -45.41 -12.83
CA ALA A 145 19.73 -45.99 -11.77
C ALA A 145 20.47 -47.22 -11.23
N ALA A 146 21.57 -46.98 -10.50
CA ALA A 146 22.20 -47.91 -9.55
C ALA A 146 23.46 -47.24 -8.95
N ALA A 147 23.28 -46.30 -8.02
CA ALA A 147 24.35 -45.94 -7.10
C ALA A 147 23.77 -46.01 -5.68
N ALA A 148 24.15 -47.10 -5.01
CA ALA A 148 23.76 -47.43 -3.67
C ALA A 148 24.09 -46.30 -2.68
N ALA A 149 23.29 -46.23 -1.63
CA ALA A 149 23.47 -45.36 -0.48
C ALA A 149 24.90 -45.47 0.10
N ALA A 150 25.75 -44.50 -0.24
CA ALA A 150 26.98 -44.22 0.49
C ALA A 150 26.66 -43.11 1.48
N THR A 151 26.40 -43.49 2.72
CA THR A 151 26.37 -42.56 3.86
C THR A 151 27.73 -41.85 3.90
N PRO A 152 27.80 -40.51 3.73
CA PRO A 152 29.08 -39.82 3.85
C PRO A 152 29.65 -40.10 5.24
N PRO A 153 30.97 -40.34 5.38
CA PRO A 153 31.57 -40.55 6.68
C PRO A 153 31.27 -39.34 7.58
N PRO A 154 31.02 -39.54 8.89
CA PRO A 154 30.78 -38.43 9.80
C PRO A 154 31.97 -37.48 9.72
N PHE A 155 31.71 -36.20 9.45
CA PHE A 155 32.73 -35.15 9.52
C PHE A 155 33.33 -35.14 10.93
N GLN A 156 34.51 -35.75 11.07
CA GLN A 156 35.27 -35.67 12.31
C GLN A 156 35.91 -34.29 12.35
N PHE A 157 35.34 -33.40 13.14
CA PHE A 157 35.93 -32.10 13.41
C PHE A 157 37.20 -32.34 14.24
N GLN A 158 38.35 -32.41 13.57
CA GLN A 158 39.62 -32.43 14.28
C GLN A 158 39.76 -31.11 15.03
N ASN A 159 39.88 -31.20 16.36
CA ASN A 159 40.03 -30.04 17.21
C ASN A 159 41.36 -29.37 16.84
N PRO A 160 41.36 -28.16 16.24
CA PRO A 160 42.58 -27.55 15.69
C PRO A 160 43.63 -27.24 16.77
N PHE A 161 43.24 -27.35 18.03
CA PHE A 161 44.10 -27.12 19.19
C PHE A 161 44.75 -28.40 19.75
N SER A 162 44.51 -29.58 19.17
CA SER A 162 44.99 -30.86 19.71
C SER A 162 46.53 -30.97 19.80
N ASN A 163 47.25 -30.15 19.03
CA ASN A 163 48.71 -30.15 18.99
C ASN A 163 49.36 -29.12 19.94
N LEU A 164 48.55 -28.35 20.69
CA LEU A 164 49.03 -27.33 21.63
C LEU A 164 49.13 -27.89 23.04
N SER A 165 50.07 -27.36 23.83
CA SER A 165 50.20 -27.70 25.25
C SER A 165 48.94 -27.28 26.02
N ASN A 166 48.56 -28.04 27.05
CA ASN A 166 47.37 -27.73 27.86
C ASN A 166 47.40 -26.31 28.45
N SER A 167 48.59 -25.79 28.80
CA SER A 167 48.73 -24.41 29.30
C SER A 167 48.46 -23.34 28.24
N ASP A 168 48.77 -23.62 26.97
CA ASP A 168 48.51 -22.68 25.89
C ASP A 168 47.04 -22.72 25.49
N GLN A 169 46.42 -23.91 25.47
CA GLN A 169 44.98 -24.06 25.25
C GLN A 169 44.16 -23.23 26.24
N GLU A 170 44.52 -23.25 27.53
CA GLU A 170 43.84 -22.46 28.56
C GLU A 170 43.96 -20.95 28.31
N LYS A 171 45.14 -20.48 27.88
CA LYS A 171 45.36 -19.07 27.53
C LYS A 171 44.53 -18.65 26.33
N TYR A 172 44.52 -19.45 25.26
CA TYR A 172 43.70 -19.16 24.08
C TYR A 172 42.21 -19.15 24.40
N LEU A 173 41.75 -20.05 25.28
CA LEU A 173 40.36 -20.06 25.71
C LEU A 173 39.99 -18.80 26.50
N LYS A 174 40.86 -18.35 27.41
CA LYS A 174 40.66 -17.11 28.17
C LYS A 174 40.64 -15.87 27.26
N TYR A 175 41.56 -15.77 26.31
CA TYR A 175 41.57 -14.66 25.35
C TYR A 175 40.38 -14.71 24.39
N GLY A 176 40.04 -15.89 23.87
CA GLY A 176 38.88 -16.07 23.00
C GLY A 176 37.57 -15.70 23.68
N ALA A 177 37.37 -16.13 24.93
CA ALA A 177 36.21 -15.74 25.73
C ALA A 177 36.19 -14.24 26.00
N GLY A 178 37.33 -13.63 26.33
CA GLY A 178 37.45 -12.19 26.54
C GLY A 178 37.10 -11.36 25.31
N ILE A 179 37.57 -11.78 24.13
CA ILE A 179 37.25 -11.13 22.85
C ILE A 179 35.75 -11.25 22.55
N LEU A 180 35.15 -12.41 22.77
CA LEU A 180 33.73 -12.64 22.50
C LEU A 180 32.85 -11.78 23.42
N ILE A 181 33.16 -11.74 24.72
CA ILE A 181 32.45 -10.87 25.68
C ILE A 181 32.62 -9.39 25.28
N GLY A 182 33.84 -8.96 24.97
CA GLY A 182 34.11 -7.59 24.53
C GLY A 182 33.32 -7.21 23.27
N TYR A 183 33.24 -8.12 22.29
CA TYR A 183 32.46 -7.92 21.08
C TYR A 183 30.96 -7.78 21.37
N VAL A 184 30.40 -8.63 22.24
CA VAL A 184 28.98 -8.56 22.63
C VAL A 184 28.67 -7.25 23.37
N VAL A 185 29.55 -6.79 24.26
CA VAL A 185 29.36 -5.50 24.94
C VAL A 185 29.41 -4.33 23.95
N LEU A 186 30.35 -4.36 23.00
CA LEU A 186 30.48 -3.32 21.97
C LEU A 186 29.26 -3.25 21.06
N THR A 187 28.69 -4.39 20.65
CA THR A 187 27.49 -4.40 19.80
C THR A 187 26.26 -3.87 20.53
N ILE A 188 26.10 -4.19 21.82
CA ILE A 188 25.02 -3.62 22.66
C ILE A 188 25.18 -2.11 22.78
N LEU A 189 26.39 -1.61 23.09
CA LEU A 189 26.64 -0.17 23.19
C LEU A 189 26.42 0.53 21.85
N SER A 190 26.84 -0.07 20.74
CA SER A 190 26.61 0.48 19.40
C SER A 190 25.11 0.55 19.07
N SER A 191 24.32 -0.45 19.47
CA SER A 191 22.87 -0.43 19.29
C SER A 191 22.23 0.73 20.04
N ILE A 192 22.58 0.88 21.33
CA ILE A 192 22.08 1.96 22.18
C ILE A 192 22.45 3.33 21.59
N VAL A 193 23.71 3.54 21.22
CA VAL A 193 24.16 4.82 20.61
C VAL A 193 23.42 5.10 19.31
N SER A 194 23.17 4.09 18.47
CA SER A 194 22.45 4.27 17.21
C SER A 194 20.99 4.68 17.42
N GLU A 195 20.31 4.12 18.43
CA GLU A 195 18.93 4.49 18.78
C GLU A 195 18.86 5.90 19.36
N PHE A 196 19.78 6.25 20.27
CA PHE A 196 19.86 7.61 20.80
C PHE A 196 20.14 8.62 19.70
N LEU A 197 21.09 8.34 18.79
CA LEU A 197 21.39 9.20 17.66
C LEU A 197 20.16 9.38 16.76
N LEU A 198 19.43 8.30 16.48
CA LEU A 198 18.18 8.37 15.72
C LEU A 198 17.13 9.21 16.45
N PHE A 199 16.98 9.06 17.77
CA PHE A 199 16.07 9.90 18.57
C PHE A 199 16.46 11.38 18.50
N PHE A 200 17.74 11.71 18.70
CA PHE A 200 18.26 13.08 18.61
C PHE A 200 18.18 13.67 17.21
N LEU A 201 18.09 12.85 16.16
CA LEU A 201 17.94 13.33 14.79
C LEU A 201 16.46 13.46 14.39
N VAL A 202 15.64 12.45 14.73
CA VAL A 202 14.23 12.38 14.34
C VAL A 202 13.35 13.29 15.18
N VAL A 203 13.56 13.37 16.49
CA VAL A 203 12.68 14.17 17.37
C VAL A 203 12.77 15.67 17.08
N PRO A 204 13.97 16.28 16.94
CA PRO A 204 14.05 17.68 16.53
C PRO A 204 13.49 17.89 15.12
N GLY A 205 13.76 16.98 14.18
CA GLY A 205 13.19 17.05 12.82
C GLY A 205 11.66 17.03 12.82
N LEU A 206 11.05 16.13 13.59
CA LEU A 206 9.60 16.04 13.75
C LEU A 206 9.05 17.27 14.47
N TYR A 207 9.74 17.77 15.49
CA TYR A 207 9.36 19.00 16.19
C TYR A 207 9.38 20.22 15.26
N PHE A 208 10.45 20.41 14.48
CA PHE A 208 10.54 21.47 13.48
C PHE A 208 9.46 21.33 12.41
N TYR A 209 9.20 20.12 11.94
CA TYR A 209 8.13 19.86 10.98
C TYR A 209 6.75 20.24 11.54
N LEU A 210 6.41 19.78 12.75
CA LEU A 210 5.12 20.06 13.36
C LEU A 210 4.95 21.56 13.70
N SER A 211 5.99 22.21 14.23
CA SER A 211 5.95 23.66 14.50
C SER A 211 5.86 24.48 13.21
N SER A 212 6.52 24.07 12.13
CA SER A 212 6.43 24.76 10.83
C SER A 212 5.08 24.60 10.12
N THR A 213 4.34 23.55 10.46
CA THR A 213 3.00 23.26 9.90
C THR A 213 1.89 23.65 10.87
N CYS A 214 2.19 24.38 11.95
CA CYS A 214 1.17 24.91 12.84
C CYS A 214 0.46 26.08 12.15
N PRO A 215 -0.88 26.07 12.02
CA PRO A 215 -1.60 27.16 11.38
C PRO A 215 -1.41 28.47 12.17
N PRO A 216 -1.06 29.59 11.51
CA PRO A 216 -0.91 30.85 12.21
C PRO A 216 -2.25 31.40 12.70
N ASN A 217 -2.24 32.15 13.80
CA ASN A 217 -3.45 32.63 14.48
C ASN A 217 -4.42 33.41 13.56
N ASN A 218 -3.89 34.10 12.56
CA ASN A 218 -4.68 34.86 11.58
C ASN A 218 -5.47 33.99 10.59
N THR A 219 -5.18 32.68 10.49
CA THR A 219 -5.94 31.75 9.64
C THR A 219 -7.23 31.27 10.30
N PHE A 220 -7.36 31.47 11.61
CA PHE A 220 -8.56 31.10 12.34
C PHE A 220 -9.65 32.17 12.16
N ASP A 221 -10.54 31.93 11.20
CA ASP A 221 -11.76 32.73 11.05
C ASP A 221 -12.84 32.20 12.00
N THR A 222 -12.92 32.81 13.18
CA THR A 222 -13.87 32.46 14.25
C THR A 222 -15.30 32.36 13.74
N LYS A 223 -15.74 33.31 12.91
CA LYS A 223 -17.12 33.34 12.40
C LYS A 223 -17.38 32.14 11.49
N LYS A 224 -16.45 31.82 10.60
CA LYS A 224 -16.54 30.67 9.69
C LYS A 224 -16.50 29.34 10.44
N GLU A 225 -15.63 29.21 11.43
CA GLU A 225 -15.47 27.98 12.23
C GLU A 225 -16.70 27.73 13.12
N VAL A 226 -17.16 28.74 13.87
CA VAL A 226 -18.38 28.63 14.68
C VAL A 226 -19.58 28.27 13.80
N LYS A 227 -19.71 28.89 12.62
CA LYS A 227 -20.77 28.55 11.66
C LYS A 227 -20.68 27.10 11.19
N ARG A 228 -19.48 26.56 11.01
CA ARG A 228 -19.25 25.15 10.64
C ARG A 228 -19.67 24.21 11.78
N VAL A 229 -19.39 24.57 13.03
CA VAL A 229 -19.79 23.82 14.21
C VAL A 229 -21.31 23.80 14.37
N LEU A 230 -21.97 24.96 14.30
CA LEU A 230 -23.43 25.08 14.39
C LEU A 230 -24.19 24.35 13.26
N ARG A 231 -23.54 24.16 12.11
CA ARG A 231 -24.09 23.33 11.01
C ARG A 231 -23.95 21.82 11.24
N GLY A 232 -23.28 21.40 12.32
CA GLY A 232 -23.05 19.98 12.62
C GLY A 232 -22.03 19.31 11.70
N TYR A 233 -21.09 20.06 11.10
CA TYR A 233 -20.10 19.47 10.18
C TYR A 233 -19.16 18.47 10.88
N HIS A 234 -18.92 18.66 12.17
CA HIS A 234 -18.06 17.80 13.00
C HIS A 234 -18.75 16.52 13.50
N LEU A 235 -20.08 16.41 13.35
CA LEU A 235 -20.84 15.27 13.82
C LEU A 235 -20.74 14.09 12.83
N PRO A 236 -20.79 12.83 13.30
CA PRO A 236 -20.84 11.66 12.42
C PRO A 236 -22.12 11.67 11.58
N GLU A 237 -22.13 10.95 10.46
CA GLU A 237 -23.26 10.96 9.51
C GLU A 237 -24.59 10.49 10.12
N ASP A 238 -24.52 9.64 11.14
CA ASP A 238 -25.69 9.04 11.80
C ASP A 238 -26.20 9.84 13.01
N HIS A 239 -25.60 11.00 13.33
CA HIS A 239 -25.99 11.77 14.51
C HIS A 239 -27.39 12.41 14.33
N PRO A 240 -28.31 12.31 15.31
CA PRO A 240 -29.68 12.81 15.17
C PRO A 240 -29.77 14.33 14.91
N SER A 241 -28.79 15.11 15.36
CA SER A 241 -28.74 16.56 15.10
C SER A 241 -28.03 16.95 13.79
N LYS A 242 -27.50 15.98 13.03
CA LYS A 242 -26.89 16.27 11.72
C LYS A 242 -27.96 16.22 10.62
N PRO A 243 -28.07 17.27 9.77
CA PRO A 243 -29.07 17.27 8.70
C PRO A 243 -28.82 16.12 7.72
N LYS A 244 -29.86 15.33 7.43
CA LYS A 244 -29.71 14.14 6.57
C LYS A 244 -29.32 14.55 5.15
N LYS A 245 -28.43 13.78 4.50
CA LYS A 245 -27.91 14.11 3.16
C LYS A 245 -29.02 14.32 2.12
N GLY A 246 -30.15 13.64 2.24
CA GLY A 246 -31.28 13.73 1.31
C GLY A 246 -32.28 14.87 1.57
N ASN A 247 -32.28 15.51 2.74
CA ASN A 247 -33.29 16.53 3.06
C ASN A 247 -32.75 17.95 2.84
N PHE A 248 -33.08 18.54 1.70
CA PHE A 248 -32.65 19.90 1.33
C PHE A 248 -33.15 20.96 2.32
N ILE A 249 -34.38 20.80 2.84
CA ILE A 249 -34.99 21.78 3.74
C ILE A 249 -34.22 21.82 5.07
N GLU A 250 -33.88 20.67 5.66
CA GLU A 250 -33.06 20.60 6.88
C GLU A 250 -31.68 21.23 6.71
N LYS A 251 -31.05 21.03 5.54
CA LYS A 251 -29.77 21.68 5.21
C LYS A 251 -29.90 23.19 5.09
N TRP A 252 -31.02 23.67 4.57
CA TRP A 252 -31.26 25.10 4.42
C TRP A 252 -31.60 25.76 5.75
N THR A 253 -32.49 25.16 6.55
CA THR A 253 -32.83 25.65 7.90
C THR A 253 -31.62 25.69 8.81
N SER A 254 -30.81 24.62 8.86
CA SER A 254 -29.56 24.60 9.64
C SER A 254 -28.56 25.69 9.21
N LYS A 255 -28.46 26.00 7.91
CA LYS A 255 -27.62 27.12 7.43
C LYS A 255 -28.12 28.48 7.89
N ILE A 256 -29.44 28.70 7.90
CA ILE A 256 -30.04 29.96 8.34
C ILE A 256 -29.92 30.09 9.85
N THR A 257 -30.33 29.08 10.61
CA THR A 257 -30.21 29.06 12.07
C THR A 257 -28.78 29.31 12.51
N ALA A 258 -27.80 28.65 11.88
CA ALA A 258 -26.39 28.91 12.16
C ALA A 258 -25.97 30.34 11.82
N SER A 259 -26.47 30.93 10.72
CA SER A 259 -26.15 32.32 10.35
C SER A 259 -26.74 33.31 11.34
N VAL A 260 -28.02 33.17 11.69
CA VAL A 260 -28.71 34.03 12.66
C VAL A 260 -28.05 33.93 14.03
N ALA A 261 -27.76 32.70 14.49
CA ALA A 261 -27.07 32.49 15.76
C ALA A 261 -25.67 33.12 15.78
N THR A 262 -24.93 33.07 14.67
CA THR A 262 -23.63 33.76 14.59
C THR A 262 -23.77 35.29 14.64
N GLU A 263 -24.69 35.88 13.88
CA GLU A 263 -24.89 37.34 13.90
C GLU A 263 -25.39 37.80 15.27
N LEU A 264 -26.31 37.06 15.89
CA LEU A 264 -26.81 37.36 17.23
C LEU A 264 -25.70 37.27 18.27
N GLY A 265 -24.85 36.24 18.21
CA GLY A 265 -23.67 36.14 19.07
C GLY A 265 -22.70 37.31 18.90
N THR A 266 -22.51 37.76 17.65
CA THR A 266 -21.66 38.92 17.36
C THR A 266 -22.28 40.21 17.93
N ALA A 267 -23.60 40.38 17.81
CA ALA A 267 -24.31 41.58 18.26
C ALA A 267 -24.50 41.66 19.79
N ALA A 268 -24.72 40.52 20.46
CA ALA A 268 -25.10 40.46 21.87
C ALA A 268 -23.92 40.58 22.86
N GLY A 269 -22.67 40.64 22.39
CA GLY A 269 -21.50 40.70 23.25
C GLY A 269 -20.19 40.29 22.60
N GLY A 270 -20.23 39.82 21.34
CA GLY A 270 -19.04 39.38 20.60
C GLY A 270 -18.60 37.96 20.98
N TYR A 271 -17.51 37.52 20.34
CA TYR A 271 -16.85 36.26 20.63
C TYR A 271 -15.65 36.54 21.54
N SER A 272 -15.53 35.82 22.65
CA SER A 272 -14.26 35.78 23.38
C SER A 272 -13.42 34.67 22.77
N ILE A 273 -12.24 35.02 22.26
CA ILE A 273 -11.34 34.06 21.62
C ILE A 273 -10.08 33.99 22.47
N GLU A 274 -9.78 32.81 22.98
CA GLU A 274 -8.56 32.52 23.72
C GLU A 274 -7.73 31.53 22.91
N MET A 275 -6.53 31.93 22.50
CA MET A 275 -5.59 31.07 21.77
C MET A 275 -4.37 30.78 22.65
N ILE A 276 -4.12 29.50 22.90
CA ILE A 276 -3.03 29.02 23.74
C ILE A 276 -2.10 28.18 22.86
N PRO A 277 -0.84 28.62 22.63
CA PRO A 277 0.14 27.78 21.95
C PRO A 277 0.49 26.60 22.86
N LEU A 278 0.32 25.39 22.35
CA LEU A 278 0.72 24.15 23.01
C LEU A 278 2.11 23.72 22.53
N LEU A 279 2.87 23.09 23.43
CA LEU A 279 4.15 22.45 23.10
C LEU A 279 5.10 23.39 22.33
N TRP A 280 5.21 24.65 22.77
CA TRP A 280 6.04 25.69 22.14
C TRP A 280 5.73 25.96 20.66
N GLY A 281 4.45 25.82 20.25
CA GLY A 281 3.99 26.20 18.91
C GLY A 281 3.87 25.03 17.92
N VAL A 282 3.96 23.79 18.40
CA VAL A 282 3.63 22.59 17.60
C VAL A 282 2.13 22.54 17.29
N ALA A 283 1.30 22.99 18.22
CA ALA A 283 -0.15 23.06 18.05
C ALA A 283 -0.68 24.34 18.70
N THR A 284 -1.80 24.85 18.21
CA THR A 284 -2.49 25.97 18.84
C THR A 284 -3.86 25.52 19.30
N TYR A 285 -4.10 25.59 20.61
CA TYR A 285 -5.42 25.34 21.16
C TYR A 285 -6.21 26.65 21.13
N THR A 286 -7.48 26.60 20.75
CA THR A 286 -8.32 27.79 20.68
C THR A 286 -9.67 27.51 21.30
N THR A 287 -10.07 28.36 22.24
CA THR A 287 -11.42 28.33 22.79
C THR A 287 -12.18 29.57 22.33
N VAL A 288 -13.44 29.37 21.96
CA VAL A 288 -14.36 30.44 21.60
C VAL A 288 -15.58 30.32 22.48
N ASP A 289 -15.79 31.33 23.33
CA ASP A 289 -17.01 31.45 24.10
C ASP A 289 -18.04 32.26 23.31
N ILE A 290 -19.26 31.76 23.27
CA ILE A 290 -20.41 32.37 22.61
C ILE A 290 -21.46 32.65 23.69
N PRO A 291 -21.40 33.81 24.37
CA PRO A 291 -22.27 34.13 25.50
C PRO A 291 -23.76 34.04 25.16
N ALA A 292 -24.14 34.46 23.95
CA ALA A 292 -25.52 34.45 23.48
C ALA A 292 -26.16 33.05 23.42
N LEU A 293 -25.33 32.00 23.31
CA LEU A 293 -25.78 30.61 23.24
C LEU A 293 -25.42 29.81 24.51
N SER A 294 -24.79 30.45 25.50
CA SER A 294 -24.18 29.78 26.65
C SER A 294 -23.34 28.57 26.22
N MET A 295 -22.55 28.73 25.15
CA MET A 295 -21.80 27.64 24.54
C MET A 295 -20.32 28.00 24.43
N ARG A 296 -19.45 27.04 24.79
CA ARG A 296 -18.01 27.10 24.60
C ARG A 296 -17.61 26.07 23.55
N CYS A 297 -16.88 26.51 22.54
CA CYS A 297 -16.36 25.64 21.49
C CYS A 297 -14.84 25.62 21.54
N GLU A 298 -14.25 24.48 21.22
CA GLU A 298 -12.81 24.27 21.32
C GLU A 298 -12.24 23.69 20.04
N TRP A 299 -11.09 24.19 19.62
CA TRP A 299 -10.36 23.76 18.44
C TRP A 299 -8.89 23.51 18.75
N ILE A 300 -8.28 22.66 17.93
CA ILE A 300 -6.84 22.49 17.86
C ILE A 300 -6.37 22.73 16.42
N GLY A 301 -5.41 23.62 16.28
CA GLY A 301 -4.70 23.92 15.04
C GLY A 301 -3.46 23.06 14.94
N ILE A 302 -3.40 22.19 13.93
CA ILE A 302 -2.26 21.34 13.60
C ILE A 302 -2.26 21.07 12.09
N HIS A 303 -1.09 20.96 11.45
CA HIS A 303 -0.96 20.66 10.01
C HIS A 303 -1.80 21.58 9.10
N ASP A 304 -1.63 22.89 9.29
CA ASP A 304 -2.30 23.96 8.52
C ASP A 304 -3.84 23.90 8.55
N LYS A 305 -4.40 23.19 9.54
CA LYS A 305 -5.84 22.95 9.65
C LYS A 305 -6.32 23.11 11.10
N TRP A 306 -7.55 23.57 11.21
CA TRP A 306 -8.26 23.69 12.48
C TRP A 306 -9.24 22.54 12.63
N TYR A 307 -9.13 21.82 13.74
CA TYR A 307 -9.97 20.68 14.07
C TYR A 307 -10.81 21.04 15.30
N HIS A 308 -12.13 20.96 15.16
CA HIS A 308 -13.03 21.13 16.29
C HIS A 308 -12.95 19.90 17.21
N ILE A 309 -12.67 20.13 18.49
CA ILE A 309 -12.54 19.06 19.50
C ILE A 309 -13.88 18.82 20.18
N ARG A 310 -14.45 19.84 20.81
CA ARG A 310 -15.66 19.72 21.61
C ARG A 310 -16.44 21.03 21.68
N SER A 311 -17.74 20.90 21.89
CA SER A 311 -18.64 21.98 22.25
C SER A 311 -19.31 21.62 23.59
N SER A 312 -19.28 22.53 24.55
CA SER A 312 -19.92 22.37 25.87
C SER A 312 -20.88 23.52 26.14
N SER A 313 -22.02 23.23 26.76
CA SER A 313 -22.89 24.28 27.30
C SER A 313 -22.28 24.78 28.61
N GLN A 314 -22.01 26.08 28.70
CA GLN A 314 -21.64 26.72 29.96
C GLN A 314 -22.86 26.65 30.88
N GLN A 315 -22.78 25.82 31.91
CA GLN A 315 -23.73 25.91 33.02
C GLN A 315 -23.46 27.24 33.72
N GLN A 316 -24.43 28.15 33.65
CA GLN A 316 -24.40 29.37 34.46
C GLN A 316 -24.35 28.93 35.93
N THR A 317 -23.22 29.22 36.57
CA THR A 317 -23.02 29.03 38.01
C THR A 317 -23.35 30.32 38.73
#